data_AF-A0A820Z2A4-F1
#
_entry.id   AF-A0A820Z2A4-F1
#
_cell.length_a   1.000
_cell.length_b   1.000
_cell.length_c   1.000
_cell.angle_alpha   90.00
_cell.angle_beta   90.00
_cell.angle_gamma   90.00
#
_symmetry.space_group_name_H-M   'P 1'
#
loop_
_entity.id
_entity.type
_entity.pdbx_description
1 polymer ?
#
loop_
_entity_poly.entity_id
_entity_poly.type
_entity_poly.pdbx_seq_one_letter_code
_entity_poly.pdbx_strand_id
1 'polypeptide(L)'
;MHNLSRYDAHLFVKEFGKLEGKLKAIPQTDETYISFSQDIKVDSYEKDGIEKNITRELRFIDSFRFMSSSLQKLVSNLGSLKILPKYFSNEKHLNLLKRKGVYPYDWMDDIKKFDKKQLPNKNEFYNSLNNENISDEDYQHAKSVWKTFNCKTFKDYHM
;
A
#
# COMPACT_ATOMS: atom_id res chain seq x y z
N MET A 1 -8.42 2.73 0.45
CA MET A 1 -7.32 1.76 0.27
C MET A 1 -7.49 1.15 -1.13
N HIS A 2 -6.41 0.84 -1.86
CA HIS A 2 -6.53 0.40 -3.27
C HIS A 2 -6.61 -1.12 -3.35
N ASN A 3 -7.65 -1.65 -3.99
CA ASN A 3 -7.95 -3.09 -4.08
C ASN A 3 -8.25 -3.75 -2.72
N LEU A 4 -8.84 -2.95 -1.81
CA LEU A 4 -9.17 -3.36 -0.43
C LEU A 4 -10.04 -4.62 -0.38
N SER A 5 -11.05 -4.71 -1.27
CA SER A 5 -12.09 -5.74 -1.18
C SER A 5 -11.52 -7.16 -1.27
N ARG A 6 -10.42 -7.33 -2.02
CA ARG A 6 -9.84 -8.64 -2.37
C ARG A 6 -8.63 -9.02 -1.53
N TYR A 7 -8.02 -8.05 -0.85
CA TYR A 7 -6.81 -8.25 -0.06
C TYR A 7 -7.10 -7.94 1.39
N ASP A 8 -7.08 -6.68 1.82
CA ASP A 8 -6.97 -6.38 3.24
C ASP A 8 -8.32 -6.39 4.01
N ALA A 9 -9.46 -6.30 3.31
CA ALA A 9 -10.77 -6.15 3.96
C ALA A 9 -11.07 -7.23 5.00
N HIS A 10 -10.72 -8.49 4.73
CA HIS A 10 -11.03 -9.62 5.61
C HIS A 10 -10.31 -9.55 6.95
N LEU A 11 -9.12 -8.93 7.01
CA LEU A 11 -8.36 -8.73 8.25
C LEU A 11 -9.09 -7.74 9.14
N PHE A 12 -9.55 -6.63 8.55
CA PHE A 12 -10.22 -5.56 9.29
C PHE A 12 -11.63 -5.94 9.73
N VAL A 13 -12.45 -6.53 8.85
CA VAL A 13 -13.85 -6.85 9.15
C VAL A 13 -13.97 -7.83 10.32
N LYS A 14 -13.06 -8.81 10.42
CA LYS A 14 -13.02 -9.75 11.56
C LYS A 14 -12.76 -9.06 12.90
N GLU A 15 -11.87 -8.07 12.92
CA GLU A 15 -11.59 -7.32 14.14
C GLU A 15 -12.67 -6.29 14.46
N PHE A 16 -13.24 -5.63 13.45
CA PHE A 16 -14.35 -4.70 13.63
C PHE A 16 -15.62 -5.38 14.16
N GLY A 17 -15.87 -6.64 13.78
CA GLY A 17 -16.96 -7.44 14.34
C GLY A 17 -16.86 -7.70 15.85
N LYS A 18 -15.67 -7.52 16.45
CA LYS A 18 -15.46 -7.66 17.90
C LYS A 18 -15.65 -6.34 18.66
N LEU A 19 -15.66 -5.21 17.96
CA LEU A 19 -15.75 -3.89 18.58
C LEU A 19 -17.19 -3.50 18.85
N GLU A 20 -17.40 -2.78 19.95
CA GLU A 20 -18.70 -2.18 20.24
C GLU A 20 -19.02 -1.09 19.22
N GLY A 21 -20.29 -1.02 18.82
CA GLY A 21 -20.80 -0.06 17.84
C GLY A 21 -21.43 -0.75 16.62
N LYS A 22 -22.02 0.06 15.75
CA LYS A 22 -22.77 -0.44 14.61
C LYS A 22 -21.84 -0.66 13.42
N LEU A 23 -21.64 -1.92 13.04
CA LEU A 23 -21.01 -2.29 11.78
C LEU A 23 -22.02 -2.17 10.64
N LYS A 24 -21.66 -1.44 9.59
CA LYS A 24 -22.41 -1.32 8.33
C LYS A 24 -21.52 -1.85 7.22
N ALA A 25 -22.05 -2.71 6.36
CA ALA A 25 -21.29 -3.24 5.23
C ALA A 25 -22.16 -3.26 3.97
N ILE A 26 -21.54 -2.97 2.84
CA ILE A 26 -22.12 -3.15 1.51
C ILE A 26 -21.41 -4.35 0.89
N PRO A 27 -21.99 -5.56 0.98
CA PRO A 27 -21.40 -6.75 0.40
C PRO A 27 -21.47 -6.72 -1.13
N GLN A 28 -20.54 -7.39 -1.78
CA GLN A 28 -20.58 -7.67 -3.22
C GLN A 28 -20.73 -9.17 -3.49
N THR A 29 -19.95 -9.98 -2.79
CA THR A 29 -20.05 -11.44 -2.78
C THR A 29 -20.05 -11.89 -1.32
N ASP A 30 -20.22 -13.18 -1.09
CA ASP A 30 -20.15 -13.76 0.27
C ASP A 30 -18.78 -13.54 0.94
N GLU A 31 -17.74 -13.25 0.15
CA GLU A 31 -16.36 -13.06 0.61
C GLU A 31 -15.84 -11.63 0.48
N THR A 32 -16.52 -10.75 -0.27
CA THR A 32 -15.99 -9.41 -0.61
C THR A 32 -16.98 -8.29 -0.33
N TYR A 33 -16.45 -7.16 0.16
CA TYR A 33 -17.23 -5.97 0.53
C TYR A 33 -16.78 -4.76 -0.29
N ILE A 34 -17.73 -3.98 -0.80
CA ILE A 34 -17.46 -2.73 -1.54
C ILE A 34 -16.99 -1.65 -0.58
N SER A 35 -17.68 -1.54 0.55
CA SER A 35 -17.35 -0.64 1.64
C SER A 35 -17.88 -1.20 2.95
N PHE A 36 -17.18 -0.93 4.03
CA PHE A 36 -17.66 -1.18 5.38
C PHE A 36 -17.33 0.01 6.28
N SER A 37 -18.15 0.22 7.29
CA SER A 37 -17.94 1.25 8.29
C SER A 37 -18.34 0.81 9.69
N GLN A 38 -17.63 1.33 10.68
CA GLN A 38 -17.90 1.09 12.09
C GLN A 38 -18.08 2.44 12.79
N ASP A 39 -19.15 2.56 13.57
CA ASP A 39 -19.33 3.67 14.49
C ASP A 39 -18.48 3.40 15.75
N ILE A 40 -17.47 4.23 16.03
CA ILE A 40 -16.62 4.14 17.21
C ILE A 40 -17.01 5.20 18.25
N LYS A 41 -17.13 4.86 19.53
CA LYS A 41 -17.28 5.84 20.62
C LYS A 41 -15.94 6.57 20.78
N VAL A 42 -15.98 7.90 20.66
CA VAL A 42 -14.80 8.75 20.83
C VAL A 42 -14.83 9.54 22.12
N ASP A 43 -16.03 9.81 22.64
CA ASP A 43 -16.22 10.57 23.88
C ASP A 43 -17.66 10.36 24.39
N SER A 44 -18.01 10.96 25.51
CA SER A 44 -19.36 11.04 26.06
C SER A 44 -19.56 12.37 26.77
N TYR A 45 -20.77 12.92 26.66
CA TYR A 45 -21.16 14.12 27.41
C TYR A 45 -22.49 13.88 28.11
N GLU A 46 -22.67 14.55 29.23
CA GLU A 46 -23.95 14.51 29.95
C GLU A 46 -24.86 15.62 29.44
N LYS A 47 -26.12 15.28 29.16
CA LYS A 47 -27.17 16.24 28.86
C LYS A 47 -28.46 15.80 29.52
N ASP A 48 -29.02 16.68 30.35
CA ASP A 48 -30.28 16.45 31.08
C ASP A 48 -30.22 15.21 32.01
N GLY A 49 -29.08 14.96 32.66
CA GLY A 49 -28.86 13.79 33.53
C GLY A 49 -28.65 12.46 32.79
N ILE A 50 -28.56 12.50 31.46
CA ILE A 50 -28.38 11.32 30.60
C ILE A 50 -27.01 11.40 29.92
N GLU A 51 -26.19 10.35 30.09
CA GLU A 51 -24.93 10.20 29.37
C GLU A 51 -25.22 9.92 27.89
N LYS A 52 -24.70 10.79 27.01
CA LYS A 52 -24.77 10.63 25.56
C LYS A 52 -23.38 10.35 24.99
N ASN A 53 -23.28 9.25 24.26
CA ASN A 53 -22.06 8.88 23.56
C ASN A 53 -21.87 9.76 22.31
N ILE A 54 -20.65 10.27 22.13
CA ILE A 54 -20.18 10.86 20.88
C ILE A 54 -19.54 9.75 20.06
N THR A 55 -20.07 9.51 18.86
CA THR A 55 -19.53 8.51 17.94
C THR A 55 -18.98 9.13 16.67
N ARG A 56 -17.99 8.46 16.06
CA ARG A 56 -17.46 8.78 14.73
C ARG A 56 -17.54 7.56 13.84
N GLU A 57 -17.95 7.76 12.59
CA GLU A 57 -17.96 6.69 11.59
C GLU A 57 -16.58 6.58 10.94
N LEU A 58 -15.92 5.44 11.11
CA LEU A 58 -14.75 5.08 10.30
C LEU A 58 -15.22 4.29 9.10
N ARG A 59 -15.01 4.83 7.89
CA ARG A 59 -15.44 4.20 6.63
C ARG A 59 -14.26 3.80 5.76
N PHE A 60 -14.28 2.53 5.36
CA PHE A 60 -13.29 1.95 4.46
C PHE A 60 -13.88 1.79 3.07
N ILE A 61 -13.17 2.32 2.09
CA ILE A 61 -13.58 2.35 0.68
C ILE A 61 -12.45 1.79 -0.18
N ASP A 62 -12.83 0.95 -1.14
CA ASP A 62 -11.93 0.42 -2.16
C ASP A 62 -11.81 1.38 -3.36
N SER A 63 -10.66 2.03 -3.49
CA SER A 63 -10.44 2.98 -4.59
C SER A 63 -10.35 2.33 -5.97
N PHE A 64 -10.03 1.02 -6.06
CA PHE A 64 -9.96 0.30 -7.33
C PHE A 64 -11.34 0.20 -8.02
N ARG A 65 -12.43 0.34 -7.24
CA ARG A 65 -13.81 0.36 -7.76
C ARG A 65 -14.13 1.61 -8.58
N PHE A 66 -13.47 2.72 -8.25
CA PHE A 66 -13.66 4.00 -8.94
C PHE A 66 -12.60 4.20 -10.02
N MET A 67 -11.41 3.65 -9.81
CA MET A 67 -10.25 3.78 -10.69
C MET A 67 -9.64 2.40 -10.93
N SER A 68 -10.25 1.66 -11.86
CA SER A 68 -9.89 0.29 -12.25
C SER A 68 -8.61 0.25 -13.12
N SER A 69 -7.53 0.82 -12.58
CA SER A 69 -6.22 0.85 -13.23
C SER A 69 -5.14 0.61 -12.19
N SER A 70 -4.00 0.11 -12.64
CA SER A 70 -2.84 -0.07 -11.76
C SER A 70 -2.43 1.26 -11.14
N LEU A 71 -1.93 1.22 -9.91
CA LEU A 71 -1.39 2.40 -9.24
C LEU A 71 -0.36 3.14 -10.11
N GLN A 72 0.47 2.39 -10.86
CA GLN A 72 1.43 2.95 -11.80
C GLN A 72 0.76 3.81 -12.89
N LYS A 73 -0.34 3.33 -13.50
CA LYS A 73 -1.10 4.07 -14.51
C LYS A 73 -1.82 5.28 -13.89
N LEU A 74 -2.25 5.18 -12.63
CA LEU A 74 -2.86 6.32 -11.93
C LEU A 74 -1.82 7.41 -11.65
N VAL A 75 -0.63 7.01 -11.19
CA VAL A 75 0.46 7.94 -10.90
C VAL A 75 1.02 8.59 -12.17
N SER A 76 1.06 7.87 -13.30
CA SER A 76 1.50 8.48 -14.57
C SER A 76 0.57 9.58 -15.08
N ASN A 77 -0.69 9.60 -14.64
CA ASN A 77 -1.65 10.67 -14.94
C ASN A 77 -1.58 11.83 -13.94
N LEU A 78 -0.80 11.72 -12.86
CA LEU A 78 -0.60 12.82 -11.93
C LEU A 78 0.39 13.82 -12.54
N GLY A 79 0.10 15.10 -12.36
CA GLY A 79 1.02 16.19 -12.66
C GLY A 79 2.16 16.27 -11.63
N SER A 80 2.40 17.45 -11.07
CA SER A 80 3.43 17.62 -10.04
C SER A 80 2.97 17.03 -8.69
N LEU A 81 3.77 16.11 -8.14
CA LEU A 81 3.59 15.61 -6.78
C LEU A 81 4.01 16.72 -5.83
N LYS A 82 3.09 17.33 -5.08
CA LYS A 82 3.37 18.53 -4.25
C LYS A 82 4.19 18.25 -2.97
N ILE A 83 4.16 17.01 -2.50
CA ILE A 83 4.77 16.62 -1.22
C ILE A 83 6.20 16.12 -1.42
N LEU A 84 6.44 15.30 -2.46
CA LEU A 84 7.74 14.71 -2.75
C LEU A 84 8.89 15.75 -2.87
N PRO A 85 8.74 16.88 -3.58
CA PRO A 85 9.76 17.92 -3.68
C PRO A 85 10.14 18.58 -2.35
N LYS A 86 9.28 18.50 -1.33
CA LYS A 86 9.59 19.02 0.02
C LYS A 86 10.66 18.19 0.73
N TYR A 87 10.77 16.91 0.39
CA TYR A 87 11.71 15.98 1.01
C TYR A 87 12.87 15.61 0.05
N PHE A 88 12.63 15.70 -1.25
CA PHE A 88 13.62 15.37 -2.28
C PHE A 88 13.74 16.53 -3.27
N SER A 89 14.69 17.43 -3.04
CA SER A 89 14.92 18.58 -3.92
C SER A 89 15.62 18.21 -5.24
N ASN A 90 16.22 17.04 -5.32
CA ASN A 90 16.95 16.57 -6.51
C ASN A 90 15.97 15.97 -7.54
N GLU A 91 15.92 16.56 -8.74
CA GLU A 91 15.06 16.07 -9.84
C GLU A 91 15.31 14.61 -10.20
N LYS A 92 16.55 14.15 -10.12
CA LYS A 92 16.90 12.75 -10.38
C LYS A 92 16.24 11.81 -9.36
N HIS A 93 16.21 12.20 -8.08
CA HIS A 93 15.54 11.42 -7.04
C HIS A 93 14.04 11.43 -7.27
N LEU A 94 13.48 12.61 -7.55
CA LEU A 94 12.04 12.77 -7.81
C LEU A 94 11.57 11.93 -8.99
N ASN A 95 12.32 11.89 -10.09
CA ASN A 95 11.93 11.11 -11.26
C ASN A 95 11.99 9.61 -11.01
N LEU A 96 12.92 9.13 -10.17
CA LEU A 96 12.96 7.73 -9.77
C LEU A 96 11.79 7.36 -8.85
N LEU A 97 11.36 8.26 -7.95
CA LEU A 97 10.28 8.03 -6.98
C LEU A 97 8.86 8.15 -7.57
N LYS A 98 8.71 8.64 -8.81
CA LYS A 98 7.40 8.78 -9.48
C LYS A 98 6.83 7.45 -9.98
N ARG A 99 7.60 6.36 -9.98
CA ARG A 99 7.15 5.03 -10.39
C ARG A 99 7.30 4.05 -9.24
N LYS A 100 6.54 2.96 -9.30
CA LYS A 100 6.67 1.86 -8.34
C LYS A 100 8.10 1.30 -8.34
N GLY A 101 8.59 0.91 -7.17
CA GLY A 101 9.81 0.12 -7.04
C GLY A 101 9.63 -1.25 -7.70
N VAL A 102 10.75 -1.87 -8.09
CA VAL A 102 10.74 -3.21 -8.66
C VAL A 102 11.24 -4.18 -7.60
N TYR A 103 10.44 -5.18 -7.27
CA TYR A 103 10.71 -6.01 -6.10
C TYR A 103 10.81 -7.49 -6.47
N PRO A 104 11.89 -8.20 -6.08
CA PRO A 104 12.08 -9.61 -6.37
C PRO A 104 11.40 -10.47 -5.29
N TYR A 105 10.08 -10.68 -5.42
CA TYR A 105 9.28 -11.37 -4.40
C TYR A 105 9.74 -12.80 -4.15
N ASP A 106 9.97 -13.60 -5.20
CA ASP A 106 10.39 -15.00 -5.08
C ASP A 106 11.77 -15.14 -4.44
N TRP A 107 12.67 -14.19 -4.71
CA TRP A 107 13.96 -14.17 -4.06
C TRP A 107 13.88 -13.72 -2.60
N MET A 108 12.91 -12.90 -2.21
CA MET A 108 12.74 -12.41 -0.85
C MET A 108 11.97 -13.41 0.03
N ASP A 109 12.53 -14.60 0.21
CA ASP A 109 11.97 -15.71 0.99
C ASP A 109 12.44 -15.76 2.46
N ASP A 110 13.54 -15.08 2.80
CA ASP A 110 14.16 -15.08 4.13
C ASP A 110 14.60 -13.66 4.51
N ILE A 111 14.15 -13.19 5.68
CA ILE A 111 14.50 -11.89 6.28
C ILE A 111 16.02 -11.66 6.30
N LYS A 112 16.85 -12.68 6.43
CA LYS A 112 18.32 -12.54 6.37
C LYS A 112 18.83 -11.95 5.06
N LYS A 113 18.04 -12.04 3.98
CA LYS A 113 18.38 -11.43 2.68
C LYS A 113 18.36 -9.91 2.72
N PHE A 114 17.71 -9.29 3.70
CA PHE A 114 17.78 -7.84 3.91
C PHE A 114 19.22 -7.34 4.16
N ASP A 115 20.06 -8.14 4.82
CA ASP A 115 21.45 -7.76 5.11
C ASP A 115 22.40 -7.95 3.93
N LYS A 116 21.91 -8.47 2.78
CA LYS A 116 22.71 -8.64 1.57
C LYS A 116 23.12 -7.27 1.03
N LYS A 117 24.41 -7.12 0.74
CA LYS A 117 25.02 -5.84 0.30
C LYS A 117 24.94 -5.60 -1.21
N GLN A 118 24.08 -6.33 -1.90
CA GLN A 118 23.94 -6.25 -3.34
C GLN A 118 22.48 -6.39 -3.74
N LEU A 119 22.14 -5.74 -4.87
CA LEU A 119 20.89 -6.00 -5.55
C LEU A 119 20.94 -7.41 -6.16
N PRO A 120 19.84 -8.20 -6.13
CA PRO A 120 19.78 -9.49 -6.78
C PRO A 120 20.08 -9.41 -8.29
N ASN A 121 20.54 -10.52 -8.86
CA ASN A 121 20.74 -10.66 -10.29
C ASN A 121 19.39 -10.60 -11.03
N LYS A 122 19.40 -10.23 -12.31
CA LYS A 122 18.16 -10.12 -13.11
C LYS A 122 17.30 -11.39 -13.06
N ASN A 123 17.92 -12.55 -13.11
CA ASN A 123 17.24 -13.85 -13.08
C ASN A 123 16.56 -14.14 -11.73
N GLU A 124 17.01 -13.50 -10.65
CA GLU A 124 16.42 -13.63 -9.31
C GLU A 124 15.18 -12.73 -9.14
N PHE A 125 14.87 -11.86 -10.10
CA PHE A 125 13.61 -11.11 -10.16
C PHE A 125 12.49 -11.87 -10.91
N TYR A 126 12.69 -13.16 -11.15
CA TYR A 126 11.64 -14.00 -11.70
C TYR A 126 10.39 -13.97 -10.80
N ASN A 127 9.21 -13.92 -11.42
CA ASN A 127 7.94 -13.92 -10.72
C ASN A 127 7.17 -15.18 -11.09
N SER A 128 7.17 -16.17 -10.19
CA SER A 128 6.48 -17.44 -10.33
C SER A 128 4.95 -17.30 -10.44
N LEU A 129 4.34 -16.24 -9.89
CA LEU A 129 2.90 -16.01 -9.99
C LEU A 129 2.45 -15.75 -11.43
N ASN A 130 3.28 -15.05 -12.20
CA ASN A 130 3.00 -14.72 -13.60
C ASN A 130 3.87 -15.54 -14.57
N ASN A 131 4.79 -16.36 -14.05
CA ASN A 131 5.76 -17.14 -14.80
C ASN A 131 6.65 -16.29 -15.73
N GLU A 132 6.97 -15.07 -15.30
CA GLU A 132 7.62 -14.03 -16.12
C GLU A 132 8.94 -13.54 -15.51
N ASN A 133 9.89 -13.18 -16.38
CA ASN A 133 11.11 -12.48 -16.00
C ASN A 133 10.87 -10.97 -15.94
N ILE A 134 11.66 -10.27 -15.14
CA ILE A 134 11.74 -8.81 -15.16
C ILE A 134 12.19 -8.30 -16.54
N SER A 135 11.61 -7.19 -17.00
CA SER A 135 12.09 -6.49 -18.19
C SER A 135 13.47 -5.86 -17.97
N ASP A 136 14.20 -5.58 -19.06
CA ASP A 136 15.48 -4.88 -18.95
C ASP A 136 15.30 -3.47 -18.40
N GLU A 137 14.24 -2.76 -18.81
CA GLU A 137 13.92 -1.41 -18.35
C GLU A 137 13.67 -1.37 -16.84
N ASP A 138 12.95 -2.36 -16.30
CA ASP A 138 12.65 -2.44 -14.87
C ASP A 138 13.89 -2.82 -14.06
N TYR A 139 14.73 -3.71 -14.57
CA TYR A 139 15.97 -4.06 -13.89
C TYR A 139 16.98 -2.90 -13.89
N GLN A 140 17.08 -2.15 -14.99
CA GLN A 140 17.91 -0.95 -15.05
C GLN A 140 17.42 0.15 -14.11
N HIS A 141 16.11 0.27 -13.95
CA HIS A 141 15.55 1.17 -12.95
C HIS A 141 15.90 0.74 -11.53
N ALA A 142 15.78 -0.55 -11.19
CA ALA A 142 16.17 -1.06 -9.87
C ALA A 142 17.64 -0.75 -9.55
N LYS A 143 18.55 -0.94 -10.52
CA LYS A 143 19.96 -0.53 -10.42
C LYS A 143 20.14 0.98 -10.24
N SER A 144 19.37 1.77 -10.97
CA SER A 144 19.42 3.22 -10.89
C SER A 144 18.98 3.74 -9.53
N VAL A 145 17.93 3.16 -8.95
CA VAL A 145 17.46 3.44 -7.59
C VAL A 145 18.54 3.06 -6.57
N TRP A 146 19.03 1.81 -6.62
CA TRP A 146 20.09 1.32 -5.73
C TRP A 146 21.30 2.27 -5.68
N LYS A 147 21.78 2.66 -6.86
CA LYS A 147 22.95 3.56 -6.98
C LYS A 147 22.64 4.99 -6.56
N THR A 148 21.48 5.53 -6.94
CA THR A 148 21.15 6.94 -6.70
C THR A 148 20.89 7.22 -5.23
N PHE A 149 20.27 6.28 -4.53
CA PHE A 149 20.01 6.38 -3.08
C PHE A 149 21.14 5.78 -2.22
N ASN A 150 22.25 5.36 -2.86
CA ASN A 150 23.42 4.82 -2.19
C ASN A 150 23.09 3.68 -1.21
N CYS A 151 22.20 2.77 -1.64
CA CYS A 151 21.77 1.62 -0.86
C CYS A 151 22.99 0.74 -0.55
N LYS A 152 23.21 0.42 0.73
CA LYS A 152 24.31 -0.43 1.19
C LYS A 152 23.86 -1.87 1.37
N THR A 153 22.59 -2.06 1.69
CA THR A 153 21.96 -3.35 1.95
C THR A 153 20.62 -3.44 1.21
N PHE A 154 20.12 -4.65 1.00
CA PHE A 154 18.81 -4.85 0.40
C PHE A 154 17.69 -4.26 1.27
N LYS A 155 17.92 -4.19 2.59
CA LYS A 155 17.09 -3.43 3.52
C LYS A 155 16.92 -1.97 3.13
N ASP A 156 17.99 -1.30 2.69
CA ASP A 156 17.95 0.10 2.24
C ASP A 156 17.22 0.26 0.90
N TYR A 157 17.13 -0.80 0.11
CA TYR A 157 16.38 -0.80 -1.15
C TYR A 157 14.89 -1.11 -0.93
N HIS A 158 14.59 -1.90 0.10
CA HIS A 158 13.23 -2.23 0.50
C HIS A 158 12.50 -1.04 1.16
N MET A 159 13.22 -0.21 1.92
CA MET A 159 12.68 0.90 2.73
C MET A 159 12.67 2.26 2.03
#